data_AF-A0A5N5DFR5-F1
#
_entry.id   AF-A0A5N5DFR5-F1
#
_cell.length_a   1.000
_cell.length_b   1.000
_cell.length_c   1.000
_cell.angle_alpha   90.00
_cell.angle_beta   90.00
_cell.angle_gamma   90.00
#
_symmetry.space_group_name_H-M   'P 1'
#
loop_
_entity.id
_entity.type
_entity.pdbx_description
1 polymer ?
#
loop_
_entity_poly.entity_id
_entity_poly.type
_entity_poly.pdbx_seq_one_letter_code
_entity_poly.pdbx_strand_id
1 'polypeptide(L)'
;MGGECHTVGVAGGYILGGGHSPLSSIYGMAADHVLSLNVVLPSGHFVTASETSNPSLFWALRGGGGSTFGVVTSIVVKAFPAIPVTISQFSFSTGPNVTADLFWQGVRAYFSYFLDHPDAGIYAYWWVLPLGNSSYLFQLRPFFAPNHTIASTTALLAPWLADLAALGIPHTAPNTTYHPSFLAAWRAGFDVEGVGTVSGRSGSRLFPRSSFATDDARDATFRALRETTEAGSVLLAFNMKNGAPAETPSSAVNPHWRSSYLHACVATGWAADASVSEVREAFPYLTDGVLARWRAVNPTGGAYANEADVAEPGWQEAFWGGNYERLARLKGEVDPWDVFYAPTAVGSEGWEVRTADGLVTQDGRLCRRRDG
;
A
#
# COMPACT_ATOMS: atom_id res chain seq x y z
N MET A 1 -8.24 12.00 7.67
CA MET A 1 -7.31 10.97 7.17
C MET A 1 -7.51 10.83 5.68
N GLY A 2 -6.44 10.84 4.90
CA GLY A 2 -6.46 10.75 3.44
C GLY A 2 -5.13 10.24 2.91
N GLY A 3 -5.13 9.74 1.66
CA GLY A 3 -3.94 9.23 0.99
C GLY A 3 -3.00 10.33 0.52
N GLU A 4 -1.87 9.94 -0.04
CA GLU A 4 -0.90 10.85 -0.69
C GLU A 4 -1.35 11.31 -2.08
N CYS A 5 -2.03 10.44 -2.86
CA CYS A 5 -2.46 10.77 -4.21
C CYS A 5 -3.65 11.75 -4.24
N HIS A 6 -3.47 12.89 -4.90
CA HIS A 6 -4.40 14.04 -4.89
C HIS A 6 -5.79 13.74 -5.44
N THR A 7 -5.88 12.86 -6.45
CA THR A 7 -7.10 12.59 -7.20
C THR A 7 -7.89 11.39 -6.67
N VAL A 8 -7.38 10.70 -5.66
CA VAL A 8 -8.04 9.51 -5.10
C VAL A 8 -9.37 9.88 -4.45
N GLY A 9 -10.43 9.20 -4.85
CA GLY A 9 -11.76 9.36 -4.28
C GLY A 9 -11.83 8.84 -2.84
N VAL A 10 -11.75 9.76 -1.87
CA VAL A 10 -11.66 9.43 -0.43
C VAL A 10 -12.80 8.52 0.07
N ALA A 11 -14.03 8.75 -0.40
CA ALA A 11 -15.23 8.05 0.07
C ALA A 11 -15.51 6.71 -0.64
N GLY A 12 -14.67 6.33 -1.60
CA GLY A 12 -14.81 5.10 -2.39
C GLY A 12 -13.84 4.02 -1.94
N GLY A 13 -13.26 3.31 -2.91
CA GLY A 13 -12.33 2.20 -2.68
C GLY A 13 -11.23 2.49 -1.65
N TYR A 14 -10.75 3.73 -1.56
CA TYR A 14 -9.76 4.15 -0.56
C TYR A 14 -10.19 3.83 0.88
N ILE A 15 -11.26 4.44 1.39
CA ILE A 15 -11.77 4.13 2.74
C ILE A 15 -12.35 2.72 2.80
N LEU A 16 -13.09 2.29 1.77
CA LEU A 16 -13.79 1.01 1.82
C LEU A 16 -12.83 -0.19 1.85
N GLY A 17 -11.63 -0.07 1.29
CA GLY A 17 -10.56 -1.07 1.35
C GLY A 17 -9.55 -0.88 2.48
N GLY A 18 -9.65 0.21 3.27
CA GLY A 18 -8.78 0.49 4.41
C GLY A 18 -8.24 1.92 4.40
N GLY A 19 -7.39 2.24 3.43
CA GLY A 19 -6.81 3.57 3.23
C GLY A 19 -5.70 3.91 4.23
N HIS A 20 -4.45 3.66 3.87
CA HIS A 20 -3.32 4.18 4.64
C HIS A 20 -3.16 5.70 4.41
N SER A 21 -2.41 6.37 5.30
CA SER A 21 -2.25 7.81 5.29
C SER A 21 -0.87 8.20 5.83
N PRO A 22 -0.35 9.39 5.49
CA PRO A 22 0.81 9.96 6.19
C PRO A 22 0.64 10.13 7.70
N LEU A 23 -0.57 9.94 8.22
CA LEU A 23 -0.91 9.95 9.64
C LEU A 23 -1.19 8.55 10.21
N SER A 24 -1.04 7.49 9.43
CA SER A 24 -1.35 6.12 9.83
C SER A 24 -0.62 5.68 11.11
N SER A 25 0.65 6.05 11.25
CA SER A 25 1.46 5.71 12.44
C SER A 25 0.93 6.31 13.75
N ILE A 26 0.03 7.30 13.67
CA ILE A 26 -0.56 8.02 14.81
C ILE A 26 -2.03 7.64 15.00
N TYR A 27 -2.81 7.62 13.92
CA TYR A 27 -4.27 7.46 13.99
C TYR A 27 -4.79 6.14 13.40
N GLY A 28 -3.94 5.30 12.81
CA GLY A 28 -4.39 4.08 12.12
C GLY A 28 -4.97 4.35 10.74
N MET A 29 -5.82 3.46 10.24
CA MET A 29 -6.29 3.48 8.85
C MET A 29 -7.45 4.48 8.68
N ALA A 30 -7.65 5.01 7.48
CA ALA A 30 -8.77 5.93 7.20
C ALA A 30 -10.13 5.28 7.51
N ALA A 31 -10.28 3.98 7.22
CA ALA A 31 -11.44 3.17 7.57
C ALA A 31 -11.72 3.09 9.08
N ASP A 32 -10.74 3.31 9.94
CA ASP A 32 -10.89 3.28 11.40
C ASP A 32 -11.68 4.50 11.93
N HIS A 33 -11.88 5.51 11.10
CA HIS A 33 -12.47 6.80 11.50
C HIS A 33 -13.82 7.10 10.88
N VAL A 34 -14.41 6.12 10.19
CA VAL A 34 -15.76 6.24 9.68
C VAL A 34 -16.76 6.16 10.83
N LEU A 35 -17.71 7.09 10.87
CA LEU A 35 -18.78 7.17 11.87
C LEU A 35 -20.10 6.62 11.33
N SER A 36 -20.39 6.89 10.06
CA SER A 36 -21.55 6.32 9.36
C SER A 36 -21.38 6.38 7.84
N LEU A 37 -22.12 5.52 7.14
CA LEU A 37 -22.22 5.52 5.68
C LEU A 37 -23.68 5.42 5.26
N ASN A 38 -24.07 6.12 4.20
CA ASN A 38 -25.34 5.88 3.53
C ASN A 38 -25.13 5.04 2.27
N VAL A 39 -25.94 4.01 2.11
CA VAL A 39 -25.70 2.93 1.16
C VAL A 39 -27.00 2.57 0.44
N VAL A 40 -26.93 2.42 -0.88
CA VAL A 40 -27.98 1.75 -1.65
C VAL A 40 -27.59 0.28 -1.80
N LEU A 41 -28.41 -0.61 -1.24
CA LEU A 41 -28.21 -2.06 -1.27
C LEU A 41 -28.55 -2.64 -2.67
N PRO A 42 -28.15 -3.89 -2.97
CA PRO A 42 -28.52 -4.56 -4.22
C PRO A 42 -30.04 -4.63 -4.45
N SER A 43 -30.81 -4.70 -3.36
CA SER A 43 -32.28 -4.67 -3.38
C SER A 43 -32.87 -3.31 -3.77
N GLY A 44 -32.05 -2.25 -3.86
CA GLY A 44 -32.48 -0.87 -4.08
C GLY A 44 -32.83 -0.10 -2.79
N HIS A 45 -32.80 -0.74 -1.62
CA HIS A 45 -33.07 -0.05 -0.35
C HIS A 45 -31.93 0.91 0.02
N PHE A 46 -32.30 2.12 0.44
CA PHE A 46 -31.38 3.10 1.02
C PHE A 46 -31.30 2.90 2.53
N VAL A 47 -30.09 2.63 3.04
CA VAL A 47 -29.85 2.36 4.46
C VAL A 47 -28.69 3.20 4.99
N THR A 48 -28.69 3.45 6.30
CA THR A 48 -27.54 4.00 7.01
C THR A 48 -26.83 2.87 7.76
N ALA A 49 -25.52 2.77 7.59
CA ALA A 49 -24.65 1.85 8.32
C ALA A 49 -23.82 2.64 9.35
N SER A 50 -23.90 2.26 10.62
CA SER A 50 -23.20 2.82 11.78
C SER A 50 -23.09 1.76 12.88
N GLU A 51 -22.47 2.07 14.02
CA GLU A 51 -22.39 1.13 15.16
C GLU A 51 -23.77 0.72 15.72
N THR A 52 -24.79 1.57 15.57
CA THR A 52 -26.14 1.34 16.11
C THR A 52 -27.20 1.06 15.05
N SER A 53 -26.83 1.08 13.75
CA SER A 53 -27.75 0.81 12.64
C SER A 53 -27.02 0.05 11.55
N ASN A 54 -27.50 -1.15 11.19
CA ASN A 54 -26.82 -2.06 10.27
C ASN A 54 -25.33 -2.32 10.63
N PRO A 55 -25.00 -2.71 11.88
CA PRO A 55 -23.61 -2.77 12.35
C PRO A 55 -22.74 -3.80 11.61
N SER A 56 -23.31 -4.90 11.13
CA SER A 56 -22.57 -5.87 10.30
C SER A 56 -22.12 -5.26 8.97
N LEU A 57 -23.02 -4.51 8.31
CA LEU A 57 -22.70 -3.77 7.08
C LEU A 57 -21.69 -2.65 7.34
N PHE A 58 -21.84 -1.94 8.46
CA PHE A 58 -20.90 -0.90 8.88
C PHE A 58 -19.49 -1.45 9.09
N TRP A 59 -19.36 -2.59 9.77
CA TRP A 59 -18.09 -3.29 9.94
C TRP A 59 -17.46 -3.63 8.58
N ALA A 60 -18.24 -4.22 7.67
CA ALA A 60 -17.75 -4.66 6.37
C ALA A 60 -17.34 -3.52 5.44
N LEU A 61 -18.08 -2.41 5.42
CA LEU A 61 -17.74 -1.22 4.64
C LEU A 61 -16.50 -0.48 5.15
N ARG A 62 -16.01 -0.82 6.34
CA ARG A 62 -14.78 -0.26 6.91
C ARG A 62 -13.60 -1.21 6.70
N GLY A 63 -13.18 -1.38 5.45
CA GLY A 63 -11.98 -2.14 5.09
C GLY A 63 -12.22 -3.49 4.40
N GLY A 64 -13.48 -3.90 4.21
CA GLY A 64 -13.86 -5.13 3.48
C GLY A 64 -13.95 -4.97 1.97
N GLY A 65 -13.51 -3.83 1.43
CA GLY A 65 -13.46 -3.54 -0.01
C GLY A 65 -14.66 -2.75 -0.52
N GLY A 66 -14.41 -1.92 -1.53
CA GLY A 66 -15.48 -1.33 -2.33
C GLY A 66 -16.14 -2.34 -3.28
N SER A 67 -17.18 -1.92 -3.99
CA SER A 67 -17.77 -2.68 -5.10
C SER A 67 -18.35 -4.06 -4.75
N THR A 68 -18.69 -4.31 -3.48
CA THR A 68 -19.20 -5.63 -3.04
C THR A 68 -20.51 -5.58 -2.24
N PHE A 69 -20.64 -4.69 -1.24
CA PHE A 69 -21.80 -4.69 -0.34
C PHE A 69 -22.94 -3.72 -0.72
N GLY A 70 -22.69 -2.74 -1.58
CA GLY A 70 -23.63 -1.66 -1.88
C GLY A 70 -22.98 -0.45 -2.54
N VAL A 71 -23.81 0.46 -3.03
CA VAL A 71 -23.36 1.77 -3.55
C VAL A 71 -23.33 2.76 -2.40
N VAL A 72 -22.14 3.09 -1.93
CA VAL A 72 -21.94 4.14 -0.90
C VAL A 72 -22.18 5.51 -1.54
N THR A 73 -23.12 6.26 -0.98
CA THR A 73 -23.53 7.59 -1.50
C THR A 73 -22.95 8.73 -0.67
N SER A 74 -22.69 8.49 0.61
CA SER A 74 -22.04 9.46 1.50
C SER A 74 -21.43 8.76 2.71
N ILE A 75 -20.49 9.45 3.35
CA ILE A 75 -19.73 8.98 4.50
C ILE A 75 -19.57 10.14 5.49
N VAL A 76 -19.68 9.84 6.78
CA VAL A 76 -19.30 10.73 7.88
C VAL A 76 -18.01 10.20 8.49
N VAL A 77 -16.99 11.04 8.60
CA VAL A 77 -15.68 10.69 9.16
C VAL A 77 -15.31 11.59 10.34
N LYS A 78 -14.49 11.07 11.26
CA LYS A 78 -13.83 11.91 12.28
C LYS A 78 -12.88 12.90 11.60
N ALA A 79 -12.91 14.14 12.07
CA ALA A 79 -11.88 15.13 11.79
C ALA A 79 -10.97 15.28 13.02
N PHE A 80 -9.71 15.62 12.79
CA PHE A 80 -8.71 15.76 13.84
C PHE A 80 -8.21 17.21 13.91
N PRO A 81 -7.76 17.69 15.08
CA PRO A 81 -7.08 18.97 15.19
C PRO A 81 -5.90 19.07 14.22
N ALA A 82 -5.67 20.28 13.69
CA ALA A 82 -4.51 20.52 12.85
C ALA A 82 -3.21 20.30 13.66
N ILE A 83 -2.25 19.65 13.02
CA ILE A 83 -0.92 19.40 13.58
C ILE A 83 0.14 19.99 12.66
N PRO A 84 1.27 20.48 13.23
CA PRO A 84 2.43 20.82 12.42
C PRO A 84 3.11 19.56 11.91
N VAL A 85 3.86 19.70 10.82
CA VAL A 85 4.58 18.60 10.20
C VAL A 85 5.91 19.13 9.68
N THR A 86 6.98 18.39 9.90
CA THR A 86 8.24 18.58 9.18
C THR A 86 8.34 17.51 8.10
N ILE A 87 8.80 17.89 6.90
CA ILE A 87 9.13 16.94 5.84
C ILE A 87 10.62 17.02 5.53
N SER A 88 11.22 15.91 5.13
CA SER A 88 12.58 15.88 4.59
C SER A 88 12.62 15.05 3.31
N GLN A 89 13.39 15.49 2.34
CA GLN A 89 13.58 14.81 1.06
C GLN A 89 15.05 14.77 0.69
N PHE A 90 15.52 13.62 0.21
CA PHE A 90 16.86 13.48 -0.38
C PHE A 90 16.94 12.24 -1.27
N SER A 91 18.04 12.12 -1.99
CA SER A 91 18.31 11.03 -2.91
C SER A 91 19.81 10.73 -2.99
N PHE A 92 20.14 9.50 -3.38
CA PHE A 92 21.48 9.09 -3.79
C PHE A 92 21.36 8.03 -4.88
N SER A 93 22.41 7.86 -5.66
CA SER A 93 22.40 6.95 -6.81
C SER A 93 23.75 6.27 -6.96
N THR A 94 23.77 5.22 -7.77
CA THR A 94 25.01 4.76 -8.38
C THR A 94 25.65 5.89 -9.20
N GLY A 95 26.96 5.81 -9.39
CA GLY A 95 27.72 6.79 -10.16
C GLY A 95 29.18 6.37 -10.29
N PRO A 96 30.06 7.24 -10.84
CA PRO A 96 31.46 6.90 -11.07
C PRO A 96 32.21 6.36 -9.84
N ASN A 97 31.84 6.84 -8.65
CA ASN A 97 32.45 6.46 -7.36
C ASN A 97 31.51 5.64 -6.46
N VAL A 98 30.30 5.31 -6.93
CA VAL A 98 29.30 4.55 -6.17
C VAL A 98 28.89 3.35 -7.00
N THR A 99 29.49 2.20 -6.70
CA THR A 99 29.15 0.92 -7.33
C THR A 99 27.73 0.48 -6.94
N ALA A 100 27.17 -0.48 -7.67
CA ALA A 100 25.91 -1.13 -7.31
C ALA A 100 25.92 -1.68 -5.87
N ASP A 101 27.01 -2.35 -5.49
CA ASP A 101 27.14 -2.90 -4.14
C ASP A 101 27.21 -1.82 -3.06
N LEU A 102 27.92 -0.73 -3.32
CA LEU A 102 27.99 0.39 -2.37
C LEU A 102 26.63 1.09 -2.25
N PHE A 103 25.94 1.30 -3.37
CA PHE A 103 24.56 1.80 -3.38
C PHE A 103 23.65 0.94 -2.49
N TRP A 104 23.67 -0.38 -2.67
CA TRP A 104 22.84 -1.28 -1.88
C TRP A 104 23.23 -1.33 -0.41
N GLN A 105 24.50 -1.15 -0.06
CA GLN A 105 24.91 -0.95 1.35
C GLN A 105 24.28 0.31 1.94
N GLY A 106 24.21 1.40 1.17
CA GLY A 106 23.54 2.64 1.58
C GLY A 106 22.03 2.47 1.79
N VAL A 107 21.34 1.73 0.91
CA VAL A 107 19.91 1.38 1.10
C VAL A 107 19.75 0.46 2.31
N ARG A 108 20.61 -0.55 2.48
CA ARG A 108 20.56 -1.48 3.63
C ARG A 108 20.75 -0.76 4.96
N ALA A 109 21.58 0.28 5.01
CA ALA A 109 21.79 1.07 6.22
C ALA A 109 20.48 1.69 6.73
N TYR A 110 19.56 2.09 5.85
CA TYR A 110 18.25 2.60 6.25
C TYR A 110 17.44 1.58 7.06
N PHE A 111 17.53 0.30 6.69
CA PHE A 111 16.80 -0.78 7.36
C PHE A 111 17.24 -0.97 8.82
N SER A 112 18.41 -0.43 9.20
CA SER A 112 18.85 -0.41 10.60
C SER A 112 17.89 0.34 11.53
N TYR A 113 17.15 1.31 10.99
CA TYR A 113 16.27 2.25 11.72
C TYR A 113 14.78 2.04 11.43
N PHE A 114 14.44 0.97 10.69
CA PHE A 114 13.11 0.75 10.09
C PHE A 114 11.97 0.55 11.10
N LEU A 115 12.31 0.15 12.33
CA LEU A 115 11.35 0.05 13.43
C LEU A 115 11.18 1.38 14.16
N ASP A 116 12.27 2.13 14.33
CA ASP A 116 12.30 3.36 15.12
C ASP A 116 11.52 4.49 14.46
N HIS A 117 11.61 4.63 13.13
CA HIS A 117 10.92 5.72 12.43
C HIS A 117 9.40 5.61 12.52
N PRO A 118 8.73 4.49 12.19
CA PRO A 118 7.31 4.36 12.42
C PRO A 118 6.93 4.48 13.90
N ASP A 119 7.80 4.02 14.81
CA ASP A 119 7.56 4.15 16.25
C ASP A 119 7.59 5.59 16.75
N ALA A 120 8.38 6.45 16.10
CA ALA A 120 8.36 7.90 16.26
C ALA A 120 7.20 8.59 15.53
N GLY A 121 6.29 7.85 14.89
CA GLY A 121 5.15 8.42 14.17
C GLY A 121 5.45 8.87 12.74
N ILE A 122 6.60 8.49 12.19
CA ILE A 122 7.01 8.84 10.83
C ILE A 122 6.21 8.02 9.80
N TYR A 123 5.99 8.65 8.66
CA TYR A 123 5.60 8.02 7.40
C TYR A 123 6.67 8.33 6.36
N ALA A 124 7.51 7.34 6.03
CA ALA A 124 8.57 7.52 5.06
C ALA A 124 8.17 6.89 3.73
N TYR A 125 8.03 7.73 2.71
CA TYR A 125 7.69 7.34 1.34
C TYR A 125 8.95 7.37 0.48
N TRP A 126 9.32 6.23 -0.09
CA TRP A 126 10.58 6.08 -0.82
C TRP A 126 10.47 5.17 -2.02
N TRP A 127 11.41 5.38 -2.94
CA TRP A 127 11.51 4.68 -4.21
C TRP A 127 12.93 4.13 -4.39
N VAL A 128 13.02 2.97 -5.03
CA VAL A 128 14.25 2.51 -5.67
C VAL A 128 13.96 2.22 -7.14
N LEU A 129 14.62 2.98 -8.01
CA LEU A 129 14.43 2.94 -9.45
C LEU A 129 15.62 2.26 -10.11
N PRO A 130 15.41 1.23 -10.95
CA PRO A 130 16.45 0.74 -11.84
C PRO A 130 16.66 1.75 -12.98
N LEU A 131 17.91 2.11 -13.22
CA LEU A 131 18.32 3.01 -14.31
C LEU A 131 18.97 2.24 -15.48
N GLY A 132 19.00 0.90 -15.40
CA GLY A 132 19.70 0.03 -16.35
C GLY A 132 21.19 -0.13 -16.03
N ASN A 133 21.84 -1.13 -16.62
CA ASN A 133 23.29 -1.38 -16.48
C ASN A 133 23.78 -1.40 -15.02
N SER A 134 23.04 -2.07 -14.14
CA SER A 134 23.31 -2.11 -12.68
C SER A 134 23.42 -0.73 -12.02
N SER A 135 22.71 0.25 -12.57
CA SER A 135 22.59 1.60 -12.01
C SER A 135 21.22 1.78 -11.36
N TYR A 136 21.19 2.50 -10.25
CA TYR A 136 20.01 2.65 -9.40
C TYR A 136 19.91 4.07 -8.84
N LEU A 137 18.69 4.50 -8.56
CA LEU A 137 18.39 5.74 -7.84
C LEU A 137 17.51 5.41 -6.62
N PHE A 138 17.94 5.84 -5.45
CA PHE A 138 17.11 5.89 -4.25
C PHE A 138 16.53 7.30 -4.08
N GLN A 139 15.24 7.40 -3.79
CA GLN A 139 14.59 8.68 -3.44
C GLN A 139 13.75 8.53 -2.17
N LEU A 140 13.95 9.40 -1.20
CA LEU A 140 13.05 9.58 -0.05
C LEU A 140 12.26 10.86 -0.28
N ARG A 141 10.96 10.76 -0.57
CA ARG A 141 10.15 11.90 -1.02
C ARG A 141 8.66 11.79 -0.65
N PRO A 142 8.26 11.95 0.63
CA PRO A 142 9.07 12.47 1.72
C PRO A 142 9.25 11.51 2.91
N PHE A 143 10.22 11.85 3.77
CA PHE A 143 10.19 11.52 5.18
C PHE A 143 9.21 12.47 5.88
N PHE A 144 7.98 12.02 6.08
CA PHE A 144 6.89 12.82 6.64
C PHE A 144 6.84 12.66 8.16
N ALA A 145 7.07 13.74 8.91
CA ALA A 145 7.24 13.72 10.36
C ALA A 145 6.20 14.62 11.06
N PRO A 146 4.98 14.11 11.34
CA PRO A 146 3.96 14.87 12.05
C PRO A 146 4.35 15.17 13.50
N ASN A 147 4.04 16.36 14.00
CA ASN A 147 4.42 16.86 15.33
C ASN A 147 5.94 16.98 15.60
N HIS A 148 6.77 16.86 14.56
CA HIS A 148 8.21 17.07 14.69
C HIS A 148 8.63 18.46 14.25
N THR A 149 9.68 18.97 14.92
CA THR A 149 10.46 20.14 14.49
C THR A 149 11.56 19.72 13.51
N ILE A 150 12.14 20.68 12.78
CA ILE A 150 13.34 20.46 11.95
C ILE A 150 14.43 19.74 12.76
N ALA A 151 14.75 20.23 13.96
CA ALA A 151 15.80 19.63 14.79
C ALA A 151 15.53 18.16 15.12
N SER A 152 14.30 17.83 15.53
CA SER A 152 13.94 16.43 15.84
C SER A 152 13.90 15.53 14.60
N THR A 153 13.45 16.05 13.44
CA THR A 153 13.45 15.29 12.18
C THR A 153 14.87 15.05 11.66
N THR A 154 15.73 16.06 11.73
CA THR A 154 17.15 15.93 11.40
C THR A 154 17.83 14.91 12.31
N ALA A 155 17.53 14.91 13.61
CA ALA A 155 18.08 13.93 14.54
C ALA A 155 17.67 12.49 14.21
N LEU A 156 16.45 12.25 13.73
CA LEU A 156 15.98 10.92 13.30
C LEU A 156 16.68 10.41 12.03
N LEU A 157 17.08 11.31 11.13
CA LEU A 157 17.78 10.97 9.88
C LEU A 157 19.30 10.92 10.04
N ALA A 158 19.86 11.62 11.02
CA ALA A 158 21.30 11.77 11.20
C ALA A 158 22.08 10.45 11.25
N PRO A 159 21.62 9.38 11.94
CA PRO A 159 22.34 8.10 11.95
C PRO A 159 22.53 7.50 10.55
N TRP A 160 21.48 7.48 9.74
CA TRP A 160 21.57 6.95 8.38
C TRP A 160 22.41 7.83 7.46
N LEU A 161 22.31 9.17 7.58
CA LEU A 161 23.18 10.08 6.82
C LEU A 161 24.66 9.91 7.21
N ALA A 162 24.95 9.61 8.48
CA ALA A 162 26.29 9.29 8.93
C ALA A 162 26.79 7.95 8.35
N ASP A 163 25.93 6.92 8.25
CA ASP A 163 26.26 5.66 7.58
C ASP A 163 26.59 5.88 6.10
N LEU A 164 25.80 6.69 5.38
CA LEU A 164 26.09 7.05 3.99
C LEU A 164 27.44 7.77 3.85
N ALA A 165 27.74 8.71 4.75
CA ALA A 165 29.01 9.42 4.76
C ALA A 165 30.19 8.49 5.07
N ALA A 166 30.05 7.55 6.01
CA ALA A 166 31.07 6.55 6.35
C ALA A 166 31.33 5.57 5.19
N LEU A 167 30.29 5.26 4.41
CA LEU A 167 30.40 4.48 3.17
C LEU A 167 30.96 5.30 1.98
N GLY A 168 31.13 6.62 2.12
CA GLY A 168 31.57 7.49 1.04
C GLY A 168 30.51 7.68 -0.06
N ILE A 169 29.23 7.51 0.27
CA ILE A 169 28.10 7.67 -0.67
C ILE A 169 27.63 9.13 -0.64
N PRO A 170 27.86 9.91 -1.71
CA PRO A 170 27.27 11.24 -1.82
C PRO A 170 25.75 11.15 -1.97
N HIS A 171 25.05 12.09 -1.33
CA HIS A 171 23.60 12.26 -1.45
C HIS A 171 23.27 13.74 -1.66
N THR A 172 22.08 14.03 -2.18
CA THR A 172 21.58 15.40 -2.22
C THR A 172 21.41 15.93 -0.79
N ALA A 173 21.66 17.23 -0.58
CA ALA A 173 21.46 17.84 0.73
C ALA A 173 19.99 17.65 1.16
N PRO A 174 19.72 17.11 2.36
CA PRO A 174 18.35 16.92 2.82
C PRO A 174 17.57 18.24 2.83
N ASN A 175 16.49 18.28 2.05
CA ASN A 175 15.58 19.42 2.03
C ASN A 175 14.56 19.28 3.18
N THR A 176 14.95 19.72 4.38
CA THR A 176 14.10 19.62 5.58
C THR A 176 13.34 20.93 5.81
N THR A 177 12.01 20.88 5.76
CA THR A 177 11.15 22.07 5.91
C THR A 177 10.04 21.84 6.94
N TYR A 178 9.78 22.86 7.77
CA TYR A 178 8.70 22.87 8.75
C TYR A 178 7.45 23.51 8.16
N HIS A 179 6.30 22.91 8.43
CA HIS A 179 4.99 23.41 8.01
C HIS A 179 4.04 23.49 9.22
N PRO A 180 3.35 24.63 9.42
CA PRO A 180 2.46 24.81 10.57
C PRO A 180 1.15 24.01 10.48
N SER A 181 0.86 23.38 9.33
CA SER A 181 -0.33 22.54 9.16
C SER A 181 -0.03 21.33 8.28
N PHE A 182 -0.77 20.24 8.56
CA PHE A 182 -0.73 19.00 7.77
C PHE A 182 -0.95 19.25 6.27
N LEU A 183 -1.95 20.07 5.90
CA LEU A 183 -2.26 20.32 4.48
C LEU A 183 -1.11 21.01 3.74
N ALA A 184 -0.40 21.94 4.40
CA ALA A 184 0.75 22.60 3.80
C ALA A 184 1.90 21.60 3.56
N ALA A 185 2.22 20.77 4.56
CA ALA A 185 3.22 19.71 4.40
C ALA A 185 2.82 18.68 3.36
N TRP A 186 1.55 18.26 3.31
CA TRP A 186 1.05 17.29 2.34
C TRP A 186 1.22 17.82 0.91
N ARG A 187 0.85 19.08 0.66
CA ARG A 187 1.05 19.73 -0.65
C ARG A 187 2.53 19.91 -1.02
N ALA A 188 3.39 20.15 -0.04
CA ALA A 188 4.82 20.32 -0.27
C ALA A 188 5.59 19.00 -0.42
N GLY A 189 5.06 17.91 0.18
CA GLY A 189 5.74 16.63 0.26
C GLY A 189 5.30 15.61 -0.78
N PHE A 190 4.07 15.73 -1.31
CA PHE A 190 3.49 14.79 -2.26
C PHE A 190 3.09 15.51 -3.55
N ASP A 191 3.82 15.23 -4.62
CA ASP A 191 3.51 15.70 -5.96
C ASP A 191 2.31 14.94 -6.54
N VAL A 192 1.71 15.48 -7.62
CA VAL A 192 0.72 14.73 -8.39
C VAL A 192 1.42 13.60 -9.12
N GLU A 193 1.01 12.37 -8.85
CA GLU A 193 1.59 11.17 -9.45
C GLU A 193 0.80 10.72 -10.68
N GLY A 194 1.53 10.33 -11.73
CA GLY A 194 0.96 9.67 -12.90
C GLY A 194 0.80 8.18 -12.63
N VAL A 195 -0.43 7.74 -12.36
CA VAL A 195 -0.78 6.33 -12.11
C VAL A 195 -1.83 5.84 -13.11
N GLY A 196 -2.07 4.52 -13.15
CA GLY A 196 -3.14 3.94 -13.98
C GLY A 196 -2.79 3.84 -15.48
N THR A 197 -1.52 3.65 -15.82
CA THR A 197 -1.08 3.47 -17.21
C THR A 197 -1.50 2.10 -17.76
N VAL A 198 -1.72 2.01 -19.07
CA VAL A 198 -1.98 0.72 -19.76
C VAL A 198 -0.73 -0.12 -20.02
N SER A 199 0.45 0.42 -19.70
CA SER A 199 1.76 -0.17 -20.03
C SER A 199 2.48 -0.76 -18.82
N GLY A 200 1.73 -1.14 -17.79
CA GLY A 200 2.34 -1.73 -16.60
C GLY A 200 1.32 -2.35 -15.65
N ARG A 201 1.87 -3.04 -14.66
CA ARG A 201 1.13 -3.70 -13.59
C ARG A 201 1.85 -3.48 -12.27
N SER A 202 1.08 -3.39 -11.21
CA SER A 202 1.59 -3.31 -9.86
C SER A 202 1.11 -4.47 -9.00
N GLY A 203 1.82 -4.67 -7.90
CA GLY A 203 1.38 -5.50 -6.79
C GLY A 203 2.05 -5.04 -5.52
N SER A 204 1.58 -5.55 -4.38
CA SER A 204 2.09 -5.13 -3.08
C SER A 204 2.15 -6.26 -2.06
N ARG A 205 2.92 -6.04 -1.00
CA ARG A 205 2.95 -6.88 0.21
C ARG A 205 3.10 -6.01 1.45
N LEU A 206 2.47 -6.46 2.53
CA LEU A 206 2.54 -5.90 3.88
C LEU A 206 3.56 -6.70 4.69
N PHE A 207 4.68 -6.10 5.08
CA PHE A 207 5.68 -6.76 5.93
C PHE A 207 5.46 -6.42 7.40
N PRO A 208 5.23 -7.44 8.26
CA PRO A 208 5.00 -7.23 9.68
C PRO A 208 6.27 -6.74 10.39
N ARG A 209 6.10 -6.23 11.61
CA ARG A 209 7.21 -5.85 12.51
C ARG A 209 8.26 -6.96 12.63
N SER A 210 7.83 -8.23 12.66
CA SER A 210 8.73 -9.39 12.75
C SER A 210 9.70 -9.51 11.58
N SER A 211 9.38 -8.95 10.41
CA SER A 211 10.29 -8.89 9.26
C SER A 211 11.52 -8.01 9.48
N PHE A 212 11.53 -7.19 10.55
CA PHE A 212 12.62 -6.27 10.87
C PHE A 212 13.14 -6.42 12.31
N ALA A 213 12.62 -7.40 13.06
CA ALA A 213 12.87 -7.54 14.49
C ALA A 213 14.24 -8.17 14.83
N THR A 214 14.82 -8.93 13.90
CA THR A 214 16.15 -9.53 14.03
C THR A 214 16.99 -9.19 12.80
N ASP A 215 18.32 -9.29 12.93
CA ASP A 215 19.23 -9.07 11.80
C ASP A 215 18.92 -10.01 10.63
N ASP A 216 18.72 -11.30 10.91
CA ASP A 216 18.39 -12.30 9.88
C ASP A 216 17.09 -11.99 9.14
N ALA A 217 16.02 -11.64 9.88
CA ALA A 217 14.73 -11.32 9.28
C ALA A 217 14.81 -10.04 8.43
N ARG A 218 15.52 -9.04 8.95
CA ARG A 218 15.77 -7.77 8.27
C ARG A 218 16.59 -7.95 6.99
N ASP A 219 17.63 -8.77 7.04
CA ASP A 219 18.50 -9.06 5.89
C ASP A 219 17.79 -9.89 4.84
N ALA A 220 16.99 -10.87 5.24
CA ALA A 220 16.15 -11.63 4.32
C ALA A 220 15.13 -10.73 3.61
N THR A 221 14.48 -9.84 4.36
CA THR A 221 13.52 -8.87 3.81
C THR A 221 14.19 -7.89 2.86
N PHE A 222 15.31 -7.29 3.27
CA PHE A 222 16.08 -6.37 2.43
C PHE A 222 16.54 -7.05 1.13
N ARG A 223 17.05 -8.28 1.20
CA ARG A 223 17.50 -9.02 0.02
C ARG A 223 16.37 -9.22 -0.99
N ALA A 224 15.19 -9.63 -0.53
CA ALA A 224 14.03 -9.82 -1.41
C ALA A 224 13.59 -8.52 -2.10
N LEU A 225 13.69 -7.37 -1.41
CA LEU A 225 13.39 -6.05 -1.98
C LEU A 225 14.48 -5.57 -2.95
N ARG A 226 15.75 -5.80 -2.61
CA ARG A 226 16.90 -5.51 -3.49
C ARG A 226 16.79 -6.26 -4.83
N GLU A 227 16.54 -7.57 -4.76
CA GLU A 227 16.41 -8.44 -5.93
C GLU A 227 15.27 -8.01 -6.87
N THR A 228 14.24 -7.32 -6.36
CA THR A 228 13.18 -6.72 -7.21
C THR A 228 13.74 -5.68 -8.16
N THR A 229 14.52 -4.73 -7.64
CA THR A 229 15.08 -3.65 -8.45
C THR A 229 16.27 -4.10 -9.27
N GLU A 230 17.09 -5.03 -8.76
CA GLU A 230 18.15 -5.65 -9.57
C GLU A 230 17.58 -6.40 -10.79
N ALA A 231 16.40 -7.00 -10.65
CA ALA A 231 15.69 -7.63 -11.75
C ALA A 231 14.99 -6.63 -12.71
N GLY A 232 15.13 -5.32 -12.50
CA GLY A 232 14.61 -4.28 -13.39
C GLY A 232 13.22 -3.75 -13.03
N SER A 233 12.66 -4.14 -11.89
CA SER A 233 11.35 -3.64 -11.43
C SER A 233 11.47 -2.40 -10.55
N VAL A 234 10.48 -1.52 -10.59
CA VAL A 234 10.44 -0.35 -9.70
C VAL A 234 9.95 -0.77 -8.33
N LEU A 235 10.68 -0.41 -7.27
CA LEU A 235 10.25 -0.57 -5.89
C LEU A 235 9.72 0.77 -5.36
N LEU A 236 8.47 0.74 -4.91
CA LEU A 236 7.78 1.79 -4.18
C LEU A 236 7.56 1.31 -2.75
N ALA A 237 7.78 2.14 -1.73
CA ALA A 237 7.57 1.66 -0.38
C ALA A 237 7.22 2.76 0.62
N PHE A 238 6.46 2.34 1.62
CA PHE A 238 6.03 3.13 2.76
C PHE A 238 6.50 2.46 4.04
N ASN A 239 7.42 3.09 4.76
CA ASN A 239 7.78 2.68 6.11
C ASN A 239 6.89 3.43 7.11
N MET A 240 5.93 2.70 7.67
CA MET A 240 4.89 3.20 8.56
C MET A 240 4.29 2.05 9.36
N LYS A 241 3.73 2.35 10.53
CA LYS A 241 2.96 1.37 11.32
C LYS A 241 1.47 1.69 11.20
N ASN A 242 0.64 0.66 11.25
CA ASN A 242 -0.81 0.79 11.02
C ASN A 242 -1.64 0.09 12.11
N GLY A 243 -1.10 0.08 13.33
CA GLY A 243 -1.84 -0.38 14.51
C GLY A 243 -3.10 0.46 14.72
N ALA A 244 -4.22 -0.20 15.06
CA ALA A 244 -5.45 0.52 15.36
C ALA A 244 -5.28 1.31 16.68
N PRO A 245 -5.73 2.57 16.76
CA PRO A 245 -5.78 3.28 18.03
C PRO A 245 -6.62 2.54 19.05
N ALA A 246 -6.31 2.74 20.33
CA ALA A 246 -7.15 2.28 21.42
C ALA A 246 -8.60 2.76 21.22
N GLU A 247 -9.57 1.93 21.62
CA GLU A 247 -11.01 2.22 21.54
C GLU A 247 -11.58 2.38 20.12
N THR A 248 -10.82 2.06 19.08
CA THR A 248 -11.36 2.01 17.71
C THR A 248 -12.37 0.86 17.60
N PRO A 249 -13.63 1.12 17.21
CA PRO A 249 -14.61 0.06 16.97
C PRO A 249 -14.10 -0.90 15.90
N SER A 250 -14.40 -2.19 16.08
CA SER A 250 -13.99 -3.25 15.14
C SER A 250 -14.36 -2.88 13.70
N SER A 251 -13.43 -3.13 12.78
CA SER A 251 -13.56 -2.86 11.35
C SER A 251 -13.08 -4.08 10.55
N ALA A 252 -13.45 -4.15 9.28
CA ALA A 252 -13.03 -5.21 8.37
C ALA A 252 -11.66 -4.97 7.72
N VAL A 253 -10.95 -3.88 8.09
CA VAL A 253 -9.57 -3.62 7.67
C VAL A 253 -8.74 -4.89 7.81
N ASN A 254 -8.04 -5.24 6.73
CA ASN A 254 -7.18 -6.40 6.67
C ASN A 254 -6.28 -6.49 7.92
N PRO A 255 -6.35 -7.59 8.71
CA PRO A 255 -5.61 -7.70 9.96
C PRO A 255 -4.08 -7.64 9.76
N HIS A 256 -3.56 -7.97 8.58
CA HIS A 256 -2.13 -7.83 8.27
C HIS A 256 -1.62 -6.38 8.35
N TRP A 257 -2.50 -5.37 8.21
CA TRP A 257 -2.13 -3.98 8.47
C TRP A 257 -1.71 -3.74 9.92
N ARG A 258 -2.34 -4.43 10.88
CA ARG A 258 -2.19 -4.12 12.31
C ARG A 258 -0.79 -4.39 12.84
N SER A 259 -0.07 -5.30 12.21
CA SER A 259 1.32 -5.62 12.53
C SER A 259 2.32 -5.08 11.49
N SER A 260 1.86 -4.47 10.40
CA SER A 260 2.71 -4.01 9.29
C SER A 260 3.60 -2.83 9.67
N TYR A 261 4.86 -2.88 9.24
CA TYR A 261 5.87 -1.81 9.30
C TYR A 261 6.36 -1.37 7.91
N LEU A 262 5.98 -2.12 6.88
CA LEU A 262 6.26 -1.81 5.49
C LEU A 262 5.04 -2.14 4.64
N HIS A 263 4.56 -1.17 3.89
CA HIS A 263 3.82 -1.44 2.67
C HIS A 263 4.79 -1.30 1.49
N ALA A 264 5.15 -2.40 0.85
CA ALA A 264 5.97 -2.37 -0.35
C ALA A 264 5.09 -2.62 -1.57
N CYS A 265 5.21 -1.79 -2.59
CA CYS A 265 4.64 -2.01 -3.91
C CYS A 265 5.77 -2.21 -4.92
N VAL A 266 5.51 -3.03 -5.91
CA VAL A 266 6.35 -3.19 -7.07
C VAL A 266 5.54 -2.84 -8.30
N ALA A 267 6.19 -2.20 -9.27
CA ALA A 267 5.64 -2.01 -10.60
C ALA A 267 6.58 -2.59 -11.67
N THR A 268 5.98 -3.27 -12.63
CA THR A 268 6.63 -3.77 -13.85
C THR A 268 5.93 -3.19 -15.04
N GLY A 269 6.71 -2.79 -16.05
CA GLY A 269 6.19 -2.20 -17.27
C GLY A 269 6.47 -3.06 -18.50
N TRP A 270 5.78 -2.73 -19.59
CA TRP A 270 6.06 -3.20 -20.94
C TRP A 270 6.07 -2.00 -21.89
N ALA A 271 6.57 -2.20 -23.10
CA ALA A 271 6.53 -1.15 -24.13
C ALA A 271 5.07 -0.80 -24.48
N ALA A 272 4.81 0.47 -24.83
CA ALA A 272 3.44 0.91 -25.15
C ALA A 272 2.84 0.18 -26.36
N ASP A 273 3.68 -0.32 -27.26
CA ASP A 273 3.35 -1.10 -28.44
C ASP A 273 3.60 -2.62 -28.27
N ALA A 274 3.78 -3.09 -27.03
CA ALA A 274 3.97 -4.51 -26.73
C ALA A 274 2.80 -5.35 -27.25
N SER A 275 3.13 -6.49 -27.84
CA SER A 275 2.17 -7.51 -28.26
C SER A 275 1.44 -8.11 -27.07
N VAL A 276 0.24 -8.64 -27.31
CA VAL A 276 -0.53 -9.40 -26.30
C VAL A 276 0.29 -10.53 -25.68
N SER A 277 1.15 -11.20 -26.46
CA SER A 277 2.06 -12.23 -25.96
C SER A 277 3.07 -11.69 -24.94
N GLU A 278 3.72 -10.57 -25.24
CA GLU A 278 4.69 -9.95 -24.32
C GLU A 278 4.01 -9.48 -23.04
N VAL A 279 2.82 -8.87 -23.16
CA VAL A 279 2.01 -8.49 -21.99
C VAL A 279 1.65 -9.73 -21.17
N ARG A 280 1.23 -10.84 -21.80
CA ARG A 280 0.89 -12.07 -21.09
C ARG A 280 2.09 -12.67 -20.35
N GLU A 281 3.28 -12.62 -20.93
CA GLU A 281 4.51 -13.11 -20.29
C GLU A 281 4.95 -12.24 -19.10
N ALA A 282 4.59 -10.95 -19.09
CA ALA A 282 4.87 -10.05 -17.96
C ALA A 282 4.08 -10.41 -16.69
N PHE A 283 2.93 -11.11 -16.81
CA PHE A 283 2.07 -11.44 -15.67
C PHE A 283 2.74 -12.43 -14.71
N PRO A 284 3.19 -13.62 -15.16
CA PRO A 284 3.93 -14.55 -14.29
C PRO A 284 5.23 -13.97 -13.75
N TYR A 285 5.92 -13.10 -14.49
CA TYR A 285 7.14 -12.46 -13.98
C TYR A 285 6.87 -11.68 -12.69
N LEU A 286 5.81 -10.86 -12.66
CA LEU A 286 5.42 -10.13 -11.46
C LEU A 286 4.87 -11.08 -10.39
N THR A 287 3.87 -11.90 -10.75
CA THR A 287 3.11 -12.72 -9.81
C THR A 287 3.94 -13.86 -9.23
N ASP A 288 4.56 -14.67 -10.08
CA ASP A 288 5.26 -15.92 -9.72
C ASP A 288 6.78 -15.74 -9.59
N GLY A 289 7.33 -14.64 -10.11
CA GLY A 289 8.72 -14.26 -9.92
C GLY A 289 8.90 -13.33 -8.73
N VAL A 290 8.59 -12.05 -8.92
CA VAL A 290 8.90 -10.99 -7.96
C VAL A 290 8.11 -11.15 -6.66
N LEU A 291 6.78 -11.22 -6.74
CA LEU A 291 5.92 -11.32 -5.56
C LEU A 291 6.06 -12.66 -4.85
N ALA A 292 6.41 -13.74 -5.56
CA ALA A 292 6.72 -15.02 -4.94
C ALA A 292 7.94 -14.94 -3.99
N ARG A 293 9.00 -14.20 -4.38
CA ARG A 293 10.15 -13.95 -3.48
C ARG A 293 9.73 -13.17 -2.23
N TRP A 294 8.86 -12.19 -2.38
CA TRP A 294 8.33 -11.43 -1.25
C TRP A 294 7.46 -12.28 -0.32
N ARG A 295 6.61 -13.16 -0.87
CA ARG A 295 5.83 -14.13 -0.10
C ARG A 295 6.74 -15.11 0.65
N ALA A 296 7.83 -15.57 0.04
CA ALA A 296 8.75 -16.53 0.65
C ALA A 296 9.43 -16.00 1.92
N VAL A 297 9.82 -14.73 1.95
CA VAL A 297 10.44 -14.09 3.14
C VAL A 297 9.43 -13.55 4.14
N ASN A 298 8.16 -13.45 3.74
CA ASN A 298 7.07 -12.93 4.55
C ASN A 298 5.77 -13.74 4.34
N PRO A 299 5.74 -15.00 4.81
CA PRO A 299 4.60 -15.89 4.60
C PRO A 299 3.38 -15.49 5.44
N THR A 300 3.57 -14.75 6.52
CA THR A 300 2.50 -14.29 7.44
C THR A 300 1.96 -12.91 7.08
N GLY A 301 2.52 -12.27 6.06
CA GLY A 301 2.07 -10.97 5.57
C GLY A 301 0.86 -11.11 4.64
N GLY A 302 0.16 -9.99 4.45
CA GLY A 302 -0.88 -9.85 3.46
C GLY A 302 -0.45 -8.94 2.30
N ALA A 303 -1.43 -8.45 1.57
CA ALA A 303 -1.30 -7.40 0.56
C ALA A 303 -2.48 -6.42 0.71
N TYR A 304 -2.31 -5.21 0.21
CA TYR A 304 -3.38 -4.21 0.25
C TYR A 304 -4.21 -4.28 -1.02
N ALA A 305 -5.47 -4.70 -0.90
CA ALA A 305 -6.36 -4.95 -2.05
C ALA A 305 -6.40 -3.80 -3.09
N ASN A 306 -6.31 -2.54 -2.64
CA ASN A 306 -6.35 -1.38 -3.55
C ASN A 306 -5.06 -1.17 -4.36
N GLU A 307 -3.96 -1.80 -3.96
CA GLU A 307 -2.63 -1.67 -4.58
C GLU A 307 -1.99 -3.05 -4.81
N ALA A 308 -2.80 -4.09 -4.90
CA ALA A 308 -2.34 -5.47 -5.01
C ALA A 308 -2.35 -5.98 -6.44
N ASP A 309 -1.71 -7.13 -6.61
CA ASP A 309 -1.75 -7.87 -7.85
C ASP A 309 -3.13 -8.53 -8.02
N VAL A 310 -3.84 -8.24 -9.11
CA VAL A 310 -5.13 -8.88 -9.44
C VAL A 310 -5.03 -10.41 -9.62
N ALA A 311 -3.83 -10.95 -9.84
CA ALA A 311 -3.59 -12.40 -9.92
C ALA A 311 -2.98 -12.96 -8.63
N GLU A 312 -3.04 -12.23 -7.50
CA GLU A 312 -2.51 -12.70 -6.23
C GLU A 312 -3.07 -14.10 -5.88
N PRO A 313 -2.22 -15.12 -5.78
CA PRO A 313 -2.66 -16.44 -5.35
C PRO A 313 -3.13 -16.38 -3.89
N GLY A 314 -4.29 -16.97 -3.61
CA GLY A 314 -4.87 -16.91 -2.27
C GLY A 314 -5.25 -15.49 -1.83
N TRP A 315 -5.68 -14.64 -2.77
CA TRP A 315 -6.07 -13.25 -2.51
C TRP A 315 -7.06 -13.09 -1.35
N GLN A 316 -7.89 -14.09 -1.04
CA GLN A 316 -8.79 -14.07 0.11
C GLN A 316 -8.05 -13.81 1.42
N GLU A 317 -7.01 -14.61 1.69
CA GLU A 317 -6.16 -14.43 2.87
C GLU A 317 -5.29 -13.19 2.72
N ALA A 318 -4.69 -12.98 1.55
CA ALA A 318 -3.78 -11.85 1.36
C ALA A 318 -4.48 -10.50 1.60
N PHE A 319 -5.71 -10.32 1.10
CA PHE A 319 -6.40 -9.04 1.05
C PHE A 319 -7.34 -8.82 2.24
N TRP A 320 -7.86 -9.90 2.83
CA TRP A 320 -8.87 -9.81 3.88
C TRP A 320 -8.47 -10.59 5.15
N GLY A 321 -7.48 -11.48 5.06
CA GLY A 321 -7.02 -12.32 6.16
C GLY A 321 -8.16 -13.11 6.80
N GLY A 322 -8.07 -13.30 8.11
CA GLY A 322 -9.11 -13.94 8.92
C GLY A 322 -10.50 -13.27 8.89
N ASN A 323 -10.66 -12.11 8.25
CA ASN A 323 -11.98 -11.50 8.06
C ASN A 323 -12.76 -12.10 6.87
N TYR A 324 -12.12 -12.84 5.96
CA TYR A 324 -12.72 -13.24 4.69
C TYR A 324 -14.03 -14.01 4.85
N GLU A 325 -14.05 -15.05 5.70
CA GLU A 325 -15.24 -15.88 5.88
C GLU A 325 -16.45 -15.08 6.39
N ARG A 326 -16.22 -14.12 7.28
CA ARG A 326 -17.27 -13.24 7.79
C ARG A 326 -17.76 -12.28 6.70
N LEU A 327 -16.85 -11.72 5.92
CA LEU A 327 -17.17 -10.86 4.79
C LEU A 327 -17.99 -11.60 3.72
N ALA A 328 -17.56 -12.80 3.34
CA ALA A 328 -18.23 -13.63 2.33
C ALA A 328 -19.64 -14.04 2.76
N ARG A 329 -19.82 -14.43 4.03
CA ARG A 329 -21.15 -14.72 4.59
C ARG A 329 -22.09 -13.52 4.50
N LEU A 330 -21.60 -12.35 4.92
CA LEU A 330 -22.39 -11.12 4.85
C LEU A 330 -22.68 -10.71 3.40
N LYS A 331 -21.73 -10.91 2.48
CA LYS A 331 -21.96 -10.68 1.04
C LYS A 331 -23.12 -11.54 0.54
N GLY A 332 -23.17 -12.82 0.89
CA GLY A 332 -24.29 -13.71 0.53
C GLY A 332 -25.64 -13.30 1.15
N GLU A 333 -25.62 -12.70 2.34
CA GLU A 333 -26.84 -12.18 3.00
C GLU A 333 -27.32 -10.86 2.35
N VAL A 334 -26.40 -9.94 2.05
CA VAL A 334 -26.71 -8.60 1.53
C VAL A 334 -26.98 -8.59 0.04
N ASP A 335 -26.24 -9.40 -0.72
CA ASP A 335 -26.30 -9.50 -2.19
C ASP A 335 -26.38 -10.96 -2.67
N PRO A 336 -27.49 -11.69 -2.39
CA PRO A 336 -27.63 -13.09 -2.82
C PRO A 336 -27.73 -13.27 -4.34
N TRP A 337 -27.77 -12.19 -5.11
CA TRP A 337 -27.88 -12.19 -6.57
C TRP A 337 -26.55 -11.89 -7.28
N ASP A 338 -25.50 -11.56 -6.53
CA ASP A 338 -24.22 -11.08 -7.05
C ASP A 338 -24.36 -9.87 -8.00
N VAL A 339 -25.20 -8.89 -7.63
CA VAL A 339 -25.35 -7.66 -8.41
C VAL A 339 -24.03 -6.88 -8.47
N PHE A 340 -23.30 -6.84 -7.36
CA PHE A 340 -22.02 -6.13 -7.29
C PHE A 340 -20.85 -7.10 -7.44
N TYR A 341 -20.00 -6.84 -8.44
CA TYR A 341 -18.81 -7.60 -8.76
C TYR A 341 -17.62 -6.67 -9.03
N ALA A 342 -16.44 -7.08 -8.55
CA ALA A 342 -15.16 -6.61 -9.04
C ALA A 342 -14.13 -7.76 -8.89
N PRO A 343 -13.08 -7.82 -9.73
CA PRO A 343 -12.02 -8.81 -9.56
C PRO A 343 -11.44 -8.75 -8.15
N THR A 344 -11.27 -9.90 -7.51
CA THR A 344 -10.71 -10.04 -6.14
C THR A 344 -11.48 -9.33 -5.03
N ALA A 345 -12.69 -8.83 -5.31
CA ALA A 345 -13.61 -8.39 -4.27
C ALA A 345 -14.19 -9.61 -3.52
N VAL A 346 -14.63 -9.40 -2.29
CA VAL A 346 -15.32 -10.43 -1.48
C VAL A 346 -16.47 -11.06 -2.28
N GLY A 347 -16.47 -12.40 -2.40
CA GLY A 347 -17.50 -13.16 -3.11
C GLY A 347 -17.32 -13.23 -4.64
N SER A 348 -16.22 -12.71 -5.19
CA SER A 348 -15.98 -12.69 -6.63
C SER A 348 -15.55 -14.04 -7.25
N GLU A 349 -15.20 -15.04 -6.43
CA GLU A 349 -14.63 -16.33 -6.84
C GLU A 349 -15.56 -17.19 -7.70
N GLY A 350 -16.88 -16.98 -7.61
CA GLY A 350 -17.88 -17.65 -8.45
C GLY A 350 -17.99 -17.08 -9.86
N TRP A 351 -17.25 -16.01 -10.17
CA TRP A 351 -17.34 -15.26 -11.42
C TRP A 351 -15.97 -15.09 -12.07
N GLU A 352 -15.97 -14.96 -13.39
CA GLU A 352 -14.78 -14.67 -14.18
C GLU A 352 -15.10 -13.72 -15.34
N VAL A 353 -14.15 -12.84 -15.65
CA VAL A 353 -14.19 -12.03 -16.88
C VAL A 353 -13.52 -12.84 -17.98
N ARG A 354 -14.27 -13.18 -19.03
CA ARG A 354 -13.74 -13.86 -20.22
C ARG A 354 -13.36 -12.82 -21.27
N THR A 355 -12.05 -12.60 -21.40
CA THR A 355 -11.44 -11.70 -22.39
C THR A 355 -11.12 -12.47 -23.67
N ALA A 356 -11.17 -11.79 -24.82
CA ALA A 356 -10.88 -12.43 -26.11
C ALA A 356 -9.39 -12.81 -26.26
N ASP A 357 -8.52 -12.06 -25.60
CA ASP A 357 -7.07 -12.21 -25.61
C ASP A 357 -6.53 -13.06 -24.44
N GLY A 358 -7.38 -13.48 -23.51
CA GLY A 358 -6.98 -14.26 -22.33
C GLY A 358 -6.13 -13.48 -21.32
N LEU A 359 -6.04 -12.15 -21.44
CA LEU A 359 -5.41 -11.32 -20.42
C LEU A 359 -6.35 -11.15 -19.22
N VAL A 360 -5.80 -11.00 -18.01
CA VAL A 360 -6.59 -10.75 -16.79
C VAL A 360 -6.95 -9.27 -16.70
N THR A 361 -7.82 -8.83 -17.62
CA THR A 361 -8.38 -7.48 -17.69
C THR A 361 -9.87 -7.48 -17.35
N GLN A 362 -10.48 -6.30 -17.32
CA GLN A 362 -11.94 -6.14 -17.12
C GLN A 362 -12.68 -5.92 -18.44
N ASP A 363 -12.01 -6.07 -19.59
CA ASP A 363 -12.57 -5.84 -20.93
C ASP A 363 -13.09 -7.15 -21.55
N GLY A 364 -14.06 -7.76 -20.87
CA GLY A 364 -14.60 -9.05 -21.27
C GLY A 364 -15.98 -9.34 -20.72
N ARG A 365 -16.56 -10.46 -21.16
CA ARG A 365 -17.87 -10.88 -20.66
C ARG A 365 -17.73 -11.45 -19.25
N LEU A 366 -18.48 -10.90 -18.30
CA LEU A 366 -18.63 -11.48 -16.98
C LEU A 366 -19.49 -12.75 -17.05
N CYS A 367 -18.92 -13.87 -16.60
CA CYS A 367 -19.54 -15.20 -16.64
C CYS A 367 -19.45 -15.86 -15.27
N ARG A 368 -20.47 -16.64 -14.89
CA ARG A 368 -20.30 -17.58 -13.78
C ARG A 368 -19.27 -18.63 -14.16
N ARG A 369 -18.36 -18.94 -13.23
CA ARG A 369 -17.51 -20.11 -13.34
C ARG A 369 -18.41 -21.33 -13.30
N ARG A 370 -18.15 -22.29 -14.20
CA ARG A 370 -18.81 -23.59 -14.10
C ARG A 370 -18.14 -24.32 -12.95
N ASP A 371 -18.92 -24.85 -12.02
CA ASP A 371 -18.40 -25.78 -11.03
C ASP A 371 -17.64 -26.87 -11.79
N GLY A 372 -16.35 -27.04 -11.45
CA GLY A 372 -15.47 -28.04 -12.04
C GLY A 372 -15.86 -29.45 -11.64
#